data_AF-A0A958G4J1-F1
#
_entry.id   AF-A0A958G4J1-F1
#
_cell.length_a   1.000
_cell.length_b   1.000
_cell.length_c   1.000
_cell.angle_alpha   90.00
_cell.angle_beta   90.00
_cell.angle_gamma   90.00
#
_symmetry.space_group_name_H-M   'P 1'
#
loop_
_entity.id
_entity.type
_entity.pdbx_description
1 polymer ?
#
loop_
_entity_poly.entity_id
_entity_poly.type
_entity_poly.pdbx_seq_one_letter_code
_entity_poly.pdbx_strand_id
1 'polypeptide(L)' 'LLLRLYDPQDGEILIDGKSLRHFRLESYHHKIGIVSQDTFFFNDTVKFNITFGL' A
#
# COMPACT_ATOMS: atom_id res chain seq x y z
N LEU A 1 -8.09 -4.67 1.49
CA LEU A 1 -7.79 -5.17 2.85
C LEU A 1 -6.30 -5.17 3.18
N LEU A 2 -5.42 -5.72 2.32
CA LEU A 2 -3.97 -5.76 2.60
C LEU A 2 -3.37 -4.36 2.82
N LEU A 3 -3.62 -3.40 1.93
CA LEU A 3 -3.22 -1.99 2.13
C LEU A 3 -3.89 -1.30 3.33
N ARG A 4 -4.80 -1.98 4.04
CA ARG A 4 -5.58 -1.44 5.15
C ARG A 4 -6.28 -0.10 4.83
N LEU A 5 -6.70 0.07 3.57
CA LEU A 5 -7.65 1.13 3.17
C LEU A 5 -9.03 0.91 3.81
N TYR A 6 -9.31 -0.35 4.16
CA TYR A 6 -10.46 -0.79 4.94
C TYR A 6 -9.98 -1.84 5.95
N ASP A 7 -10.57 -1.82 7.13
CA ASP A 7 -10.40 -2.88 8.12
C ASP A 7 -11.33 -4.07 7.80
N PRO A 8 -10.90 -5.32 8.05
CA PRO A 8 -11.77 -6.48 7.91
C PRO A 8 -12.92 -6.40 8.93
N GLN A 9 -14.12 -6.80 8.52
CA GLN A 9 -15.30 -6.84 9.41
C GLN A 9 -15.32 -8.09 10.28
N ASP A 10 -14.75 -9.19 9.79
CA ASP A 10 -14.56 -10.43 10.51
C ASP A 10 -13.19 -11.04 10.16
N GLY A 11 -12.64 -11.84 11.08
CA GLY A 11 -11.29 -12.40 11.01
C GLY A 11 -10.17 -11.38 11.23
N GLU A 12 -8.93 -11.83 11.02
CA GLU A 12 -7.73 -11.00 11.17
C GLU A 12 -6.68 -11.27 10.09
N ILE A 13 -5.90 -10.24 9.78
CA ILE A 13 -4.72 -10.34 8.90
C ILE A 13 -3.50 -10.26 9.80
N LEU A 14 -2.63 -11.27 9.73
CA LEU A 14 -1.40 -11.35 10.50
C LEU A 14 -0.20 -11.09 9.59
N ILE A 15 0.76 -10.32 10.10
CA ILE A 15 2.11 -10.18 9.54
C ILE A 15 3.05 -10.73 10.59
N ASP A 16 3.75 -11.82 10.27
CA ASP A 16 4.64 -12.53 11.19
C ASP A 16 3.96 -12.86 12.54
N GLY A 17 2.70 -13.30 12.48
CA GLY A 17 1.89 -13.64 13.66
C GLY A 17 1.37 -12.44 14.46
N LYS A 18 1.64 -11.19 14.05
CA LYS A 18 1.09 -9.97 14.67
C LYS A 18 -0.04 -9.40 13.85
N SER A 19 -1.14 -9.04 14.50
CA SER A 19 -2.26 -8.40 13.82
C SER A 19 -1.81 -7.14 13.08
N LEU A 20 -2.20 -7.04 11.81
CA LEU A 20 -2.03 -5.88 10.96
C LEU A 20 -2.55 -4.59 11.63
N ARG A 21 -3.53 -4.73 12.54
CA ARG A 21 -4.11 -3.60 13.27
C ARG A 21 -3.13 -2.89 14.21
N HIS A 22 -2.11 -3.60 14.69
CA HIS A 22 -1.10 -3.07 15.62
C HIS A 22 0.00 -2.26 14.94
N PHE A 23 0.07 -2.28 13.60
CA PHE A 23 1.06 -1.49 12.87
C PHE A 23 0.55 -0.06 12.66
N ARG A 24 1.44 0.93 12.81
CA ARG A 24 1.16 2.32 12.43
C ARG A 24 0.99 2.38 10.91
N LEU A 25 -0.15 2.91 10.45
CA LEU A 25 -0.55 2.92 9.04
C LEU A 25 0.54 3.48 8.13
N GLU A 26 1.11 4.63 8.51
CA GLU A 26 2.17 5.29 7.75
C GLU A 26 3.41 4.39 7.57
N SER A 27 3.91 3.78 8.65
CA SER A 27 5.08 2.87 8.57
C SER A 27 4.79 1.59 7.79
N TYR A 28 3.53 1.17 7.77
CA TYR A 28 3.09 0.01 7.03
C TYR A 28 3.04 0.31 5.53
N HIS A 29 2.45 1.45 5.14
CA HIS A 29 2.40 1.90 3.74
C HIS A 29 3.77 2.16 3.13
N HIS A 30 4.72 2.71 3.89
CA HIS A 30 6.11 2.90 3.41
C HIS A 30 6.84 1.58 3.09
N LYS A 31 6.31 0.42 3.51
CA LYS A 31 6.89 -0.90 3.22
C LYS A 31 6.18 -1.61 2.06
N ILE A 32 5.25 -0.95 1.36
CA ILE A 32 4.43 -1.57 0.32
C ILE A 32 4.51 -0.74 -0.95
N GLY A 33 4.94 -1.38 -2.03
CA GLY A 33 4.72 -0.88 -3.39
C GLY A 33 3.50 -1.55 -4.01
N ILE A 34 2.69 -0.78 -4.74
CA ILE A 34 1.54 -1.30 -5.49
C ILE A 34 1.84 -1.15 -6.97
N VAL A 35 1.60 -2.22 -7.74
CA VAL A 35 1.61 -2.19 -9.19
C VAL A 35 0.21 -2.53 -9.67
N SER A 36 -0.45 -1.56 -10.32
CA SER A 36 -1.79 -1.74 -10.89
C SER A 36 -1.72 -2.48 -12.22
N GLN A 37 -2.70 -3.34 -12.51
CA GLN A 37 -2.84 -3.96 -13.84
C GLN A 37 -3.11 -2.90 -14.91
N ASP A 38 -4.01 -1.97 -14.61
CA ASP A 38 -4.25 -0.77 -15.41
C ASP A 38 -3.46 0.38 -14.79
N THR A 39 -2.31 0.69 -15.39
CA THR A 39 -1.45 1.78 -14.92
C THR A 39 -1.92 3.12 -15.50
N PHE A 40 -2.03 4.13 -14.63
CA PHE A 40 -2.27 5.51 -15.05
C PHE A 40 -0.95 6.27 -15.14
N PHE A 41 -0.76 7.00 -16.23
CA PHE A 41 0.37 7.91 -16.40
C PHE A 41 -0.10 9.35 -16.27
N PHE A 42 0.62 10.14 -15.48
CA PHE A 42 0.49 11.58 -15.51
C PHE A 42 1.07 12.12 -16.81
N ASN A 43 0.44 13.16 -17.37
CA ASN A 43 0.98 13.88 -18.53
C ASN A 43 2.18 14.74 -18.12
N ASP A 44 3.29 14.07 -17.83
CA ASP A 44 4.56 14.60 -17.32
C ASP A 44 5.71 13.70 -17.82
N THR A 45 6.93 14.00 -17.42
CA THR A 45 8.13 13.25 -17.78
C THR A 45 8.10 11.80 -17.30
N VAL A 46 8.85 10.94 -17.99
CA VAL A 46 9.08 9.55 -17.57
C VAL A 46 9.71 9.50 -16.18
N LYS A 47 10.67 10.40 -15.89
CA LYS A 47 11.31 10.49 -14.58
C LYS A 47 10.27 10.73 -13.48
N PHE A 48 9.37 11.70 -13.68
CA PHE A 48 8.32 12.01 -12.72
C PHE A 48 7.43 10.79 -12.45
N ASN A 49 6.95 10.12 -13.49
CA ASN A 49 6.10 8.94 -13.34
C ASN A 49 6.81 7.76 -12.63
N ILE A 50 8.11 7.56 -12.85
CA ILE A 50 8.89 6.50 -12.17
C ILE A 50 9.14 6.84 -10.70
N THR A 51 9.42 8.11 -10.37
CA THR A 51 9.67 8.53 -8.99
C THR A 51 8.39 8.87 -8.22
N PHE A 52 7.23 8.68 -8.84
CA PHE A 52 5.96 8.99 -8.22
C PHE A 52 5.74 8.11 -6.98
N GLY A 53 5.62 8.74 -5.81
CA GLY A 53 5.45 8.05 -4.53
C GLY A 53 6.75 7.66 -3.81
N LEU A 54 7.92 8.04 -4.34
CA LEU A 54 9.21 8.03 -3.63
C LEU A 54 9.43 9.30 -2.78
#